data_AF-A0A2R7M5H7-F1
#
_entry.id   AF-A0A2R7M5H7-F1
#
_cell.length_a   1.000
_cell.length_b   1.000
_cell.length_c   1.000
_cell.angle_alpha   90.00
_cell.angle_beta   90.00
_cell.angle_gamma   90.00
#
_symmetry.space_group_name_H-M   'P 1'
#
loop_
_entity.id
_entity.type
_entity.pdbx_description
1 polymer ?
#
loop_
_entity_poly.entity_id
_entity_poly.type
_entity_poly.pdbx_seq_one_letter_code
_entity_poly.pdbx_strand_id
1 'polypeptide(L)'
;HSQPLTITGIPAADASGTVTFRVNVPGDFATGAHTLQITRADGTALTPLAIEVVTAGSLATTGASLPTAAMLLGLGALVTGGALLLARRRRVGA
;
A
#
# COMPACT_ATOMS: atom_id res chain seq x y z
N HIS A 1 -24.40 15.25 -14.69
CA HIS A 1 -24.66 14.98 -13.25
C HIS A 1 -23.53 14.10 -12.76
N SER A 2 -22.82 14.48 -11.71
CA SER A 2 -21.81 13.62 -11.07
C SER A 2 -22.52 12.67 -10.09
N GLN A 3 -22.04 11.43 -9.95
CA GLN A 3 -22.48 10.50 -8.89
C GLN A 3 -21.36 10.41 -7.84
N PRO A 4 -21.44 11.18 -6.73
CA PRO A 4 -20.42 11.14 -5.69
C PRO A 4 -20.49 9.85 -4.89
N LEU A 5 -19.32 9.32 -4.51
CA LEU A 5 -19.22 8.23 -3.54
C LEU A 5 -19.21 8.81 -2.12
N THR A 6 -20.28 8.61 -1.37
CA THR A 6 -20.34 9.02 0.04
C THR A 6 -19.54 8.06 0.91
N ILE A 7 -18.53 8.58 1.59
CA ILE A 7 -17.70 7.82 2.54
C ILE A 7 -18.24 8.05 3.96
N THR A 8 -18.58 6.96 4.64
CA THR A 8 -19.10 6.97 6.03
C THR A 8 -18.17 6.20 6.96
N GLY A 9 -18.31 6.40 8.28
CA GLY A 9 -17.54 5.65 9.28
C GLY A 9 -16.08 6.09 9.41
N ILE A 10 -15.78 7.36 9.13
CA ILE A 10 -14.45 7.94 9.29
C ILE A 10 -14.12 7.98 10.80
N PRO A 11 -13.01 7.36 11.24
CA PRO A 11 -12.65 7.33 12.66
C PRO A 11 -12.20 8.72 13.13
N ALA A 12 -12.26 8.92 14.46
CA ALA A 12 -11.64 10.08 15.08
C ALA A 12 -10.12 10.06 14.88
N ALA A 13 -9.51 11.25 14.90
CA ALA A 13 -8.06 11.38 14.82
C ALA A 13 -7.38 10.71 16.03
N ASP A 14 -6.21 10.14 15.79
CA ASP A 14 -5.36 9.60 16.84
C ASP A 14 -4.67 10.70 17.66
N ALA A 15 -3.84 10.31 18.63
CA ALA A 15 -3.12 11.24 19.51
C ALA A 15 -2.14 12.18 18.76
N SER A 16 -1.77 11.85 17.51
CA SER A 16 -0.95 12.70 16.64
C SER A 16 -1.78 13.64 15.77
N GLY A 17 -3.11 13.56 15.83
CA GLY A 17 -4.00 14.27 14.93
C GLY A 17 -4.15 13.60 13.56
N THR A 18 -3.73 12.35 13.40
CA THR A 18 -3.78 11.62 12.13
C THR A 18 -5.06 10.79 12.04
N VAL A 19 -5.68 10.79 10.85
CA VAL A 19 -6.83 9.95 10.53
C VAL A 19 -6.46 9.05 9.36
N THR A 20 -6.55 7.73 9.54
CA THR A 20 -6.34 6.75 8.47
C THR A 20 -7.57 5.87 8.35
N PHE A 21 -8.11 5.77 7.13
CA PHE A 21 -9.22 4.88 6.80
C PHE A 21 -9.07 4.37 5.37
N ARG A 22 -9.72 3.25 5.07
CA ARG A 22 -9.67 2.63 3.76
C ARG A 22 -11.00 2.86 3.04
N VAL A 23 -10.92 3.33 1.80
CA VAL A 23 -12.08 3.50 0.93
C VAL A 23 -12.02 2.43 -0.15
N ASN A 24 -13.12 1.72 -0.34
CA ASN A 24 -13.27 0.81 -1.48
C ASN A 24 -13.96 1.56 -2.61
N VAL A 25 -13.28 1.69 -3.75
CA VAL A 25 -13.87 2.30 -4.96
C VAL A 25 -14.58 1.19 -5.73
N PRO A 26 -15.91 1.31 -5.99
CA PRO A 26 -16.64 0.31 -6.76
C PRO A 26 -16.06 0.09 -8.16
N GLY A 27 -16.14 -1.14 -8.67
CA GLY A 27 -15.56 -1.47 -10.00
C GLY A 27 -16.29 -0.83 -11.17
N ASP A 28 -17.52 -0.38 -10.97
CA ASP A 28 -18.35 0.37 -11.91
C ASP A 28 -18.23 1.90 -11.72
N PHE A 29 -17.36 2.36 -10.81
CA PHE A 29 -17.11 3.78 -10.63
C PHE A 29 -16.39 4.35 -11.87
N ALA A 30 -16.83 5.54 -12.30
CA ALA A 30 -16.26 6.18 -13.48
C ALA A 30 -14.75 6.40 -13.31
N THR A 31 -13.96 6.02 -14.32
CA THR A 31 -12.53 6.33 -14.36
C THR A 31 -12.28 7.78 -14.78
N GLY A 32 -11.11 8.31 -14.44
CA GLY A 32 -10.66 9.66 -14.80
C GLY A 32 -10.49 10.56 -13.59
N ALA A 33 -10.52 11.87 -13.84
CA ALA A 33 -10.33 12.90 -12.82
C ALA A 33 -11.53 12.99 -11.88
N HIS A 34 -11.26 12.90 -10.58
CA HIS A 34 -12.22 13.09 -9.50
C HIS A 34 -11.65 14.01 -8.42
N THR A 35 -12.53 14.42 -7.51
CA THR A 35 -12.16 15.29 -6.40
C THR A 35 -12.57 14.65 -5.09
N LEU A 36 -11.62 14.53 -4.16
CA LEU A 36 -11.90 14.20 -2.77
C LEU A 36 -12.25 15.48 -2.02
N GLN A 37 -13.48 15.52 -1.52
CA GLN A 37 -13.98 16.59 -0.65
C GLN A 37 -14.13 16.05 0.76
N ILE A 38 -13.49 16.73 1.72
CA ILE A 38 -13.59 16.38 3.14
C ILE A 38 -14.27 17.53 3.86
N THR A 39 -15.37 17.22 4.54
CA THR A 39 -16.09 18.16 5.39
C THR A 39 -15.87 17.78 6.84
N ARG A 40 -15.44 18.74 7.65
CA ARG A 40 -15.25 18.57 9.09
C ARG A 40 -16.62 18.55 9.80
N ALA A 41 -16.65 18.00 11.01
CA ALA A 41 -17.85 17.96 11.85
C ALA A 41 -18.49 19.34 12.11
N ASP A 42 -17.73 20.44 12.01
CA ASP A 42 -18.22 21.81 12.12
C ASP A 42 -18.82 22.37 10.82
N GLY A 43 -18.90 21.56 9.77
CA GLY A 43 -19.44 21.95 8.45
C GLY A 43 -18.44 22.64 7.53
N THR A 44 -17.22 22.92 7.98
CA THR A 44 -16.19 23.53 7.13
C THR A 44 -15.56 22.50 6.19
N ALA A 45 -15.35 22.88 4.93
CA ALA A 45 -14.68 22.02 3.96
C ALA A 45 -13.16 22.25 3.99
N LEU A 46 -12.40 21.17 3.92
CA LEU A 46 -10.98 21.25 3.60
C LEU A 46 -10.78 21.56 2.11
N THR A 47 -9.57 21.99 1.76
CA THR A 47 -9.18 22.17 0.37
C THR A 47 -9.43 20.88 -0.40
N PRO A 48 -10.20 20.92 -1.50
CA PRO A 48 -10.46 19.73 -2.31
C PRO A 48 -9.17 19.16 -2.88
N LEU A 49 -9.03 17.83 -2.85
CA LEU A 49 -7.86 17.14 -3.38
C LEU A 49 -8.21 16.48 -4.70
N ALA A 50 -7.46 16.80 -5.76
CA ALA A 50 -7.59 16.12 -7.04
C ALA A 50 -7.04 14.69 -6.92
N ILE A 51 -7.82 13.73 -7.42
CA ILE A 51 -7.44 12.32 -7.48
C ILE A 51 -7.77 11.76 -8.87
N GLU A 52 -7.06 10.72 -9.29
CA GLU A 52 -7.33 10.03 -10.54
C GLU A 52 -7.77 8.59 -10.23
N VAL A 53 -8.96 8.22 -10.72
CA VAL A 53 -9.43 6.84 -10.66
C VAL A 53 -9.06 6.15 -11.96
N VAL A 54 -8.24 5.11 -11.86
CA VAL A 54 -7.81 4.32 -13.01
C VAL A 54 -8.42 2.92 -12.95
N THR A 55 -8.34 2.21 -14.06
CA THR A 55 -8.76 0.80 -14.14
C THR A 55 -8.02 -0.05 -13.10
N ALA A 56 -8.71 -1.03 -12.51
CA ALA A 56 -8.07 -1.94 -11.57
C ALA A 56 -6.84 -2.61 -12.20
N GLY A 57 -5.72 -2.61 -11.47
CA GLY A 57 -4.45 -3.19 -11.94
C GLY A 57 -3.61 -2.28 -12.84
N SER A 58 -4.06 -1.06 -13.16
CA SER A 58 -3.25 -0.10 -13.94
C SER A 58 -2.50 0.92 -13.08
N LEU A 59 -2.66 0.89 -11.76
CA LEU A 59 -1.80 1.65 -10.85
C LEU A 59 -0.42 1.03 -10.80
N ALA A 60 0.61 1.87 -10.72
CA ALA A 60 1.96 1.40 -10.41
C ALA A 60 1.93 0.71 -9.04
N THR A 61 2.41 -0.53 -8.97
CA THR A 61 2.69 -1.22 -7.71
C THR A 61 3.80 -0.46 -6.98
N THR A 62 3.44 0.37 -6.01
CA THR A 62 4.39 1.15 -5.19
C THR A 62 4.95 0.36 -4.00
N GLY A 63 4.58 -0.91 -3.86
CA GLY A 63 5.28 -1.87 -2.99
C GLY A 63 6.51 -2.42 -3.72
N ALA A 64 7.59 -2.73 -2.99
CA ALA A 64 8.81 -3.29 -3.57
C ALA A 64 8.51 -4.56 -4.37
N SER A 65 8.31 -4.41 -5.69
CA SER A 65 8.27 -5.51 -6.63
C SER A 65 9.71 -5.97 -6.83
N LEU A 66 10.23 -6.70 -5.84
CA LEU A 66 11.48 -7.43 -6.05
C LEU A 66 11.20 -8.42 -7.19
N PRO A 67 11.92 -8.33 -8.32
CA PRO A 67 11.74 -9.29 -9.38
C PRO A 67 11.92 -10.69 -8.79
N THR A 68 11.14 -11.67 -9.25
CA THR A 68 11.20 -13.05 -8.74
C THR A 68 12.64 -13.59 -8.72
N ALA A 69 13.46 -13.14 -9.68
CA ALA A 69 14.90 -13.40 -9.72
C ALA A 69 15.66 -12.91 -8.47
N ALA A 70 15.40 -11.69 -7.97
CA ALA A 70 16.03 -11.16 -6.76
C ALA A 70 15.64 -11.96 -5.51
N MET A 71 14.37 -12.39 -5.42
CA MET A 71 13.91 -13.27 -4.34
C MET A 71 14.62 -14.63 -4.37
N LEU A 72 14.72 -15.25 -5.56
CA LEU A 72 15.42 -16.52 -5.74
C LEU A 72 16.92 -16.42 -5.43
N LEU A 73 17.57 -15.32 -5.80
CA LEU A 73 18.97 -15.06 -5.46
C LEU A 73 19.18 -14.93 -3.95
N GLY A 74 18.30 -14.20 -3.25
CA GLY A 74 18.36 -14.08 -1.79
C GLY A 74 18.19 -15.42 -1.07
N LEU A 75 17.21 -16.23 -1.49
CA LEU A 75 17.01 -17.58 -0.97
C LEU A 75 18.20 -18.49 -1.25
N GLY A 76 18.73 -18.43 -2.48
CA GLY A 76 19.93 -19.17 -2.87
C GLY A 76 21.11 -18.84 -1.96
N ALA A 77 21.43 -17.55 -1.81
CA ALA A 77 22.51 -17.07 -0.96
C ALA A 77 22.35 -17.49 0.51
N LEU A 78 21.12 -17.51 1.03
CA LEU A 78 20.84 -17.96 2.39
C LEU A 78 21.15 -19.46 2.57
N VAL A 79 20.75 -20.30 1.60
CA VAL A 79 21.01 -21.75 1.64
C VAL A 79 22.51 -22.05 1.51
N THR A 80 23.21 -21.41 0.57
CA THR A 80 24.67 -21.60 0.42
C THR A 80 25.42 -21.09 1.64
N GLY A 81 25.05 -19.92 2.17
CA GLY A 81 25.63 -19.37 3.40
C GLY A 81 25.43 -20.31 4.59
N GLY A 82 24.22 -20.82 4.79
CA GLY A 82 23.91 -21.79 5.84
C GLY A 82 24.69 -23.09 5.71
N ALA A 83 24.78 -23.65 4.50
CA ALA A 83 25.54 -24.87 4.23
C ALA A 83 27.05 -24.69 4.48
N LEU A 84 27.63 -23.56 4.06
CA LEU A 84 29.03 -23.23 4.30
C LEU A 84 29.33 -23.03 5.79
N LEU A 85 28.45 -22.36 6.54
CA LEU A 85 28.59 -22.18 7.98
C LEU A 85 28.56 -23.52 8.72
N LEU A 86 27.63 -24.41 8.37
CA LEU A 86 27.53 -25.75 8.97
C LEU A 86 28.76 -26.61 8.65
N ALA A 87 29.24 -26.59 7.40
CA ALA A 87 30.45 -27.31 7.00
C ALA A 87 31.70 -26.81 7.74
N ARG A 88 31.82 -25.48 7.95
CA ARG A 88 32.93 -24.88 8.69
C ARG A 88 32.89 -25.25 10.18
N ARG A 89 31.71 -25.27 10.82
CA ARG A 89 31.56 -25.70 12.22
C ARG A 89 32.00 -27.15 12.44
N ARG A 90 31.75 -28.05 11.47
CA ARG A 90 32.16 -29.45 11.55
C ARG A 90 33.67 -29.66 11.41
N ARG A 91 34.39 -28.76 10.74
CA ARG A 91 35.86 -28.86 10.55
C ARG A 91 36.67 -28.26 11.69
N VAL A 92 36.07 -27.42 12.53
CA VAL A 92 36.74 -26.78 13.68
C VAL A 92 36.53 -27.57 14.98
N GLY A 93 35.57 -28.51 15.00
CA GLY A 93 35.29 -29.40 16.14
C GLY A 93 35.79 -30.84 15.96
N ALA A 94 36.66 -31.10 14.98
CA ALA A 94 37.36 -32.37 14.76
C ALA A 94 38.87 -32.10 14.82
#